data_AF-F5LNF5-F1
#
_entry.id   AF-F5LNF5-F1
#
_cell.length_a   1.000
_cell.length_b   1.000
_cell.length_c   1.000
_cell.angle_alpha   90.00
_cell.angle_beta   90.00
_cell.angle_gamma   90.00
#
_symmetry.space_group_name_H-M   'P 1'
#
loop_
_entity.id
_entity.type
_entity.pdbx_description
1 polymer ?
#
loop_
_entity_poly.entity_id
_entity_poly.type
_entity_poly.pdbx_seq_one_letter_code
_entity_poly.pdbx_strand_id
1 'polypeptide(L)' 'MLLSRDQKELILAVLKKENKRVLSGHKGPLLKKTIADFEQALRNEAINEKR' A
#
# COMPACT_ATOMS: atom_id res chain seq x y z
N MET A 1 -4.14 -11.54 -2.81
CA MET A 1 -2.66 -11.64 -2.69
C MET A 1 -2.34 -12.43 -1.43
N LEU A 2 -1.47 -13.44 -1.52
CA LEU A 2 -1.08 -14.27 -0.37
C LEU A 2 0.04 -13.58 0.44
N LEU A 3 -0.22 -12.35 0.89
CA LEU A 3 0.67 -11.60 1.79
C LEU A 3 0.01 -11.55 3.16
N SER A 4 0.80 -11.77 4.21
CA SER A 4 0.38 -11.51 5.59
C SER A 4 0.15 -10.01 5.81
N ARG A 5 -0.56 -9.67 6.88
CA ARG A 5 -0.84 -8.28 7.27
C ARG A 5 0.47 -7.50 7.45
N ASP A 6 1.42 -8.06 8.20
CA ASP A 6 2.72 -7.42 8.47
C ASP A 6 3.52 -7.17 7.19
N GLN A 7 3.49 -8.12 6.24
CA GLN A 7 4.13 -7.93 4.93
C GLN A 7 3.51 -6.78 4.15
N LYS A 8 2.18 -6.62 4.20
CA LYS A 8 1.49 -5.49 3.54
C LYS A 8 1.85 -4.16 4.19
N GLU A 9 1.93 -4.11 5.52
CA GLU A 9 2.34 -2.90 6.26
C GLU A 9 3.77 -2.50 5.92
N LEU A 10 4.71 -3.46 5.89
CA LEU A 10 6.09 -3.22 5.48
C LEU A 10 6.17 -2.69 4.04
N ILE A 11 5.49 -3.34 3.10
CA ILE A 11 5.47 -2.91 1.69
C ILE A 11 4.90 -1.49 1.58
N LEU A 12 3.78 -1.21 2.25
CA LEU A 12 3.17 0.11 2.24
C LEU A 12 4.13 1.19 2.77
N ALA A 13 4.88 0.91 3.83
CA ALA A 13 5.86 1.84 4.38
C ALA A 13 6.99 2.17 3.38
N VAL A 14 7.48 1.15 2.66
CA VAL A 14 8.50 1.32 1.60
C VAL A 14 7.92 2.14 0.44
N LEU A 15 6.72 1.80 -0.05
CA LEU A 15 6.09 2.52 -1.16
C LEU A 15 5.86 4.00 -0.84
N LYS A 16 5.40 4.33 0.37
CA LYS A 16 5.22 5.72 0.84
C LYS A 16 6.53 6.50 0.90
N LYS A 17 7.62 5.86 1.30
CA LYS A 17 8.97 6.47 1.30
C LYS A 17 9.43 6.80 -0.12
N GLU A 18 9.25 5.87 -1.05
CA GLU A 18 9.63 6.05 -2.45
C GLU A 18 8.73 7.06 -3.17
N ASN A 19 7.45 7.16 -2.81
CA ASN A 19 6.53 8.14 -3.41
C ASN A 19 6.99 9.59 -3.22
N LYS A 20 7.76 9.90 -2.16
CA LYS A 20 8.36 11.22 -1.95
C LYS A 20 9.53 11.53 -2.90
N ARG A 21 10.09 10.50 -3.55
CA ARG A 21 11.30 10.58 -4.39
C ARG A 21 11.00 10.44 -5.89
N VAL A 22 9.80 9.99 -6.25
CA VAL A 22 9.43 9.74 -7.64
C VAL A 22 8.94 11.02 -8.32
N LEU A 23 9.75 11.53 -9.25
CA LEU A 23 9.42 12.70 -10.09
C LEU A 23 8.81 12.32 -11.45
N SER A 24 8.70 11.03 -11.76
CA SER A 24 8.18 10.56 -13.04
C SER A 24 6.65 10.63 -13.10
N GLY A 25 6.11 11.31 -14.11
CA GLY A 25 4.67 11.50 -14.32
C GLY A 25 3.87 10.22 -14.60
N HIS A 26 4.49 9.12 -15.05
CA HIS A 26 3.81 7.82 -15.24
C HIS A 26 3.98 6.89 -14.02
N LYS A 27 5.19 6.84 -13.44
CA LYS A 27 5.46 6.00 -12.27
C LYS A 27 4.79 6.53 -11.00
N GLY A 28 4.66 7.85 -10.86
CA GLY A 28 3.99 8.49 -9.72
C GLY A 28 2.51 8.08 -9.59
N PRO A 29 1.68 8.22 -10.63
CA PRO A 29 0.29 7.77 -10.60
C PRO A 29 0.14 6.27 -10.30
N LEU A 30 0.98 5.42 -10.90
CA LEU A 30 0.94 3.98 -10.64
C LEU A 30 1.28 3.69 -9.17
N LEU A 31 2.34 4.31 -8.64
CA LEU A 31 2.74 4.18 -7.24
C LEU A 31 1.65 4.66 -6.27
N LYS A 32 1.01 5.79 -6.56
CA LYS A 32 -0.13 6.30 -5.76
C LYS A 32 -1.28 5.32 -5.75
N LYS A 33 -1.63 4.73 -6.90
CA LYS A 33 -2.68 3.71 -6.99
C LYS A 33 -2.33 2.47 -6.18
N THR A 34 -1.10 1.97 -6.31
CA THR A 34 -0.63 0.81 -5.53
C THR A 34 -0.68 1.08 -4.02
N ILE A 35 -0.27 2.28 -3.57
CA ILE A 35 -0.40 2.67 -2.16
C ILE A 35 -1.86 2.61 -1.69
N ALA A 36 -2.78 3.17 -2.46
CA ALA A 36 -4.20 3.16 -2.13
C ALA A 36 -4.78 1.73 -2.05
N ASP A 37 -4.38 0.85 -2.97
CA ASP A 37 -4.83 -0.55 -2.97
C ASP A 37 -4.35 -1.30 -1.70
N PHE A 38 -3.10 -1.07 -1.27
CA PHE A 38 -2.57 -1.65 -0.04
C PHE A 38 -3.25 -1.09 1.22
N GLU A 39 -3.51 0.21 1.26
CA GLU A 39 -4.26 0.83 2.37
C GLU A 39 -5.67 0.26 2.49
N GLN A 40 -6.36 0.09 1.36
CA GLN A 40 -7.69 -0.49 1.34
C GLN A 40 -7.68 -1.96 1.80
N ALA A 41 -6.70 -2.75 1.35
CA ALA A 41 -6.57 -4.15 1.77
C ALA A 41 -6.39 -4.27 3.30
N LEU A 42 -5.48 -3.49 3.88
CA LEU A 42 -5.24 -3.46 5.33
C LEU A 42 -6.48 -3.01 6.11
N ARG A 43 -7.23 -2.03 5.57
CA ARG A 43 -8.48 -1.58 6.20
C ARG A 43 -9.55 -2.67 6.20
N ASN A 44 -9.71 -3.38 5.09
CA ASN A 44 -10.66 -4.48 4.96
C ASN A 44 -10.30 -5.62 5.93
N GLU A 45 -9.02 -5.96 6.03
CA GLU A 45 -8.52 -6.95 7.00
C GLU A 45 -8.83 -6.53 8.44
N ALA A 46 -8.56 -5.28 8.81
CA ALA A 46 -8.85 -4.77 10.14
C ALA A 46 -10.37 -4.76 10.47
N ILE A 47 -11.24 -4.60 9.47
CA ILE A 47 -12.69 -4.68 9.65
C ILE A 47 -13.12 -6.15 9.84
N ASN A 48 -12.57 -7.07 9.02
CA ASN A 48 -12.89 -8.49 9.09
C ASN A 48 -12.37 -9.14 10.38
N GLU A 49 -11.22 -8.69 10.90
CA GLU A 49 -10.65 -9.16 12.17
C GLU A 49 -11.49 -8.75 13.39
N LYS A 50 -12.28 -7.68 13.28
CA LYS A 50 -13.20 -7.21 14.33
C LYS A 50 -14.57 -7.90 14.31
N ARG A 51 -14.82 -8.77 13.33
CA ARG A 51 -16.13 -9.38 13.06
C ARG A 51 -16.11 -10.86 13.38
#